data_AF-A0A0B0PLD9-F1
#
_entry.id   AF-A0A0B0PLD9-F1
#
_cell.length_a   1.000
_cell.length_b   1.000
_cell.length_c   1.000
_cell.angle_alpha   90.00
_cell.angle_beta   90.00
_cell.angle_gamma   90.00
#
_symmetry.space_group_name_H-M   'P 1'
#
loop_
_entity.id
_entity.type
_entity.pdbx_description
1 polymer ?
#
loop_
_entity_poly.entity_id
_entity_poly.type
_entity_poly.pdbx_seq_one_letter_code
_entity_poly.pdbx_strand_id
1 'polypeptide(L)'
;MDIAGDSINDLIPMHLDVFRGNSDLLKQFLKSYKLSLMRKTPQQGSDDDKYGRLSYHAMCFCILHDENVLGGLFKTWKELRGAESWEEVELQVWGELNNYEGFP
;
A
#
# COMPACT_ATOMS: atom_id res chain seq x y z
N MET A 1 8.77 3.29 19.64
CA MET A 1 8.06 2.69 18.49
C MET A 1 9.15 1.95 17.74
N ASP A 2 9.28 0.65 17.99
CA ASP A 2 10.40 -0.13 17.48
C ASP A 2 10.26 -0.30 15.96
N ILE A 3 11.32 0.08 15.24
CA ILE A 3 11.47 0.09 13.78
C ILE A 3 11.71 -1.35 13.26
N ALA A 4 11.03 -2.33 13.87
CA ALA A 4 11.17 -3.74 13.55
C ALA A 4 10.01 -4.20 12.66
N GLY A 5 10.16 -4.03 11.34
CA GLY A 5 9.77 -5.10 10.41
C GLY A 5 8.44 -4.99 9.65
N ASP A 6 7.82 -3.82 9.52
CA ASP A 6 6.72 -3.68 8.56
C ASP A 6 7.30 -3.30 7.18
N SER A 7 7.62 -4.33 6.39
CA SER A 7 8.16 -4.20 5.02
C SER A 7 7.27 -3.40 4.05
N ILE A 8 6.04 -3.10 4.46
CA ILE A 8 5.14 -2.17 3.77
C ILE A 8 5.60 -0.70 3.85
N ASN A 9 6.29 -0.31 4.93
CA ASN A 9 6.82 1.05 5.07
C ASN A 9 7.97 1.32 4.09
N ASP A 10 8.81 0.32 3.83
CA ASP A 10 9.88 0.41 2.82
C ASP A 10 9.30 0.44 1.39
N LEU A 11 8.10 -0.10 1.20
CA LEU A 11 7.42 -0.16 -0.08
C LEU A 11 6.88 1.20 -0.52
N ILE A 12 6.44 2.03 0.42
CA ILE A 12 5.84 3.34 0.16
C ILE A 12 6.79 4.26 -0.64
N PRO A 13 8.01 4.58 -0.16
CA PRO A 13 8.92 5.43 -0.91
C PRO A 13 9.39 4.77 -2.20
N MET A 14 9.51 3.43 -2.26
CA MET A 14 9.83 2.75 -3.53
C MET A 14 8.74 2.96 -4.58
N HIS A 15 7.47 2.82 -4.21
CA HIS A 15 6.40 3.01 -5.17
C HIS A 15 6.27 4.47 -5.62
N LEU A 16 6.44 5.42 -4.70
CA LEU A 16 6.30 6.84 -4.97
C LEU A 16 7.49 7.45 -5.72
N ASP A 17 8.72 7.20 -5.26
CA ASP A 17 9.89 7.91 -5.76
C ASP A 17 10.64 7.14 -6.84
N VAL A 18 10.72 5.82 -6.70
CA VAL A 18 11.46 4.95 -7.63
C VAL A 18 10.57 4.50 -8.78
N PHE A 19 9.42 3.88 -8.48
CA PHE A 19 8.48 3.40 -9.50
C PHE A 19 7.61 4.52 -10.07
N ARG A 20 7.55 5.68 -9.37
CA ARG A 20 6.75 6.85 -9.78
C ARG A 20 5.31 6.49 -10.07
N GLY A 21 4.75 5.61 -9.24
CA GLY A 21 3.39 5.13 -9.36
C GLY A 21 3.12 4.12 -10.48
N ASN A 22 4.15 3.60 -11.15
CA ASN A 22 3.98 2.54 -12.13
C ASN A 22 3.59 1.22 -11.44
N SER A 23 2.35 0.78 -11.64
CA SER A 23 1.78 -0.43 -11.04
C SER A 23 2.41 -1.71 -11.58
N ASP A 24 2.85 -1.75 -12.84
CA ASP A 24 3.53 -2.91 -13.43
C ASP A 24 4.88 -3.16 -12.74
N LEU A 25 5.64 -2.09 -12.43
CA LEU A 25 6.89 -2.19 -11.68
C LEU A 25 6.64 -2.65 -10.25
N LEU A 26 5.61 -2.13 -9.59
CA LEU A 26 5.21 -2.59 -8.26
C LEU A 26 4.88 -4.08 -8.27
N LYS A 27 4.05 -4.52 -9.21
CA LYS A 27 3.67 -5.93 -9.39
C LYS A 27 4.87 -6.82 -9.66
N GLN A 28 5.79 -6.40 -10.52
CA GLN A 28 7.02 -7.14 -10.81
C GLN A 28 7.92 -7.22 -9.58
N PHE A 29 8.04 -6.13 -8.82
CA PHE A 29 8.82 -6.08 -7.59
C PHE A 29 8.27 -7.07 -6.55
N LEU A 30 6.97 -7.04 -6.28
CA LEU A 30 6.29 -7.95 -5.37
C LEU A 30 6.50 -9.42 -5.76
N LYS A 31 6.35 -9.74 -7.05
CA LYS A 31 6.56 -11.09 -7.58
C LYS A 31 8.02 -11.56 -7.43
N SER A 32 8.98 -10.65 -7.55
CA SER A 32 10.40 -10.99 -7.58
C SER A 32 11.02 -11.12 -6.19
N TYR A 33 10.62 -10.24 -5.26
CA TYR A 33 11.28 -10.12 -3.95
C TYR A 33 10.62 -10.94 -2.82
N LYS A 34 9.51 -11.65 -3.09
CA LYS A 34 8.86 -12.60 -2.15
C LYS A 34 8.77 -12.07 -0.71
N LEU A 35 8.39 -10.80 -0.57
CA LEU A 35 8.38 -10.09 0.72
C LEU A 35 7.26 -10.62 1.63
N SER A 36 7.54 -10.80 2.92
CA SER A 36 6.48 -11.03 3.91
C SER A 36 5.87 -9.68 4.32
N LEU A 37 4.93 -9.17 3.51
CA LEU A 37 4.36 -7.83 3.70
C LEU A 37 3.50 -7.68 4.95
N MET A 38 2.95 -8.76 5.49
CA MET A 38 2.35 -8.82 6.82
C MET A 38 2.40 -10.24 7.40
N ARG A 39 2.46 -10.34 8.73
CA ARG A 39 1.99 -11.55 9.44
C ARG A 39 0.46 -11.55 9.33
N LYS A 40 -0.13 -12.59 8.74
CA LYS A 40 -1.58 -12.81 8.78
C LYS A 40 -2.03 -12.71 10.24
N THR A 41 -2.71 -11.63 10.60
CA THR A 41 -3.54 -11.61 11.80
C THR A 41 -4.69 -12.59 11.57
N PRO A 42 -5.06 -13.41 12.57
CA PRO A 42 -6.17 -14.34 12.41
C PRO A 42 -7.43 -13.55 12.07
N GLN A 43 -8.07 -13.92 10.96
CA GLN A 43 -9.33 -13.33 10.48
C GLN A 43 -10.34 -13.27 11.64
N GLN A 44 -10.57 -12.08 12.17
CA GLN A 44 -11.68 -11.82 13.07
C GLN A 44 -12.77 -11.07 12.32
N GLY A 45 -13.55 -11.84 11.55
CA GLY A 45 -14.98 -11.58 11.37
C GLY A 45 -15.42 -10.64 10.24
N SER A 46 -16.35 -11.19 9.45
CA SER A 46 -17.27 -10.57 8.49
C SER A 46 -16.74 -10.24 7.10
N ASP A 47 -17.56 -10.55 6.10
CA ASP A 47 -17.37 -10.45 4.64
C ASP A 47 -17.10 -9.00 4.12
N ASP A 48 -16.87 -8.03 5.00
CA ASP A 48 -16.63 -6.61 4.69
C ASP A 48 -15.25 -6.15 5.24
N ASP A 49 -14.25 -7.03 5.08
CA ASP A 49 -12.97 -6.98 5.80
C ASP A 49 -11.94 -6.03 5.14
N LYS A 50 -12.33 -4.76 4.92
CA LYS A 50 -11.40 -3.73 4.42
C LYS A 50 -10.15 -3.60 5.29
N TYR A 51 -10.27 -3.88 6.58
CA TYR A 51 -9.18 -3.82 7.55
C TYR A 51 -8.16 -4.94 7.38
N GLY A 52 -8.51 -6.03 6.69
CA GLY A 52 -7.55 -7.08 6.31
C GLY A 52 -6.78 -6.79 5.02
N ARG A 53 -7.13 -5.72 4.29
CA ARG A 53 -6.50 -5.40 2.99
C ARG A 53 -5.11 -4.79 3.18
N LEU A 54 -4.11 -5.33 2.49
CA LEU A 54 -2.76 -4.75 2.47
C LEU A 54 -2.76 -3.32 1.92
N SER A 55 -3.60 -3.03 0.92
CA SER A 55 -3.77 -1.68 0.39
C SER A 55 -4.29 -0.70 1.43
N TYR A 56 -5.28 -1.09 2.24
CA TYR A 56 -5.81 -0.30 3.34
C TYR A 56 -4.71 0.03 4.35
N HIS A 57 -3.92 -0.97 4.76
CA HIS A 57 -2.78 -0.73 5.64
C HIS A 57 -1.74 0.21 5.03
N ALA A 58 -1.34 0.01 3.77
CA ALA A 58 -0.42 0.91 3.07
C ALA A 58 -0.94 2.36 3.04
N MET A 59 -2.25 2.53 2.80
CA MET A 59 -2.88 3.84 2.80
C MET A 59 -2.90 4.47 4.19
N CYS A 60 -3.22 3.71 5.24
CA CYS A 60 -3.13 4.18 6.62
C CYS A 60 -1.71 4.60 6.99
N PHE A 61 -0.69 3.84 6.56
CA PHE A 61 0.70 4.23 6.75
C PHE A 61 1.04 5.54 6.02
N CYS A 62 0.56 5.73 4.79
CA CYS A 62 0.74 7.00 4.07
C CYS A 62 0.12 8.20 4.79
N ILE A 63 -1.04 8.01 5.43
CA ILE A 63 -1.75 9.08 6.17
C ILE A 63 -1.04 9.39 7.49
N LEU A 64 -0.52 8.37 8.18
CA LEU A 64 0.15 8.50 9.48
C LEU A 64 1.64 8.84 9.36
N HIS A 65 2.20 8.87 8.15
CA HIS A 65 3.62 9.11 7.94
C HIS A 65 4.01 10.54 8.35
N ASP A 66 5.15 10.68 9.02
CA ASP A 66 5.65 11.99 9.48
C ASP A 66 6.05 12.92 8.32
N GLU A 67 6.47 12.34 7.19
CA GLU A 67 6.76 13.07 5.96
C GLU A 67 5.51 13.27 5.09
N ASN A 68 5.55 14.24 4.16
CA ASN A 68 4.43 14.58 3.29
C ASN A 68 4.24 13.57 2.12
N VAL A 69 3.99 12.31 2.48
CA VAL A 69 3.75 11.19 1.55
C VAL A 69 2.51 11.45 0.70
N LEU A 70 1.43 11.98 1.30
CA LEU A 70 0.22 12.36 0.56
C LEU A 70 0.49 13.40 -0.52
N GLY A 71 1.35 14.38 -0.26
CA GLY A 71 1.78 15.36 -1.24
C GLY A 71 2.51 14.72 -2.44
N GLY A 72 3.35 13.72 -2.19
CA GLY A 72 3.98 12.90 -3.22
C GLY A 72 2.94 12.12 -4.04
N LEU A 73 2.00 11.47 -3.35
CA LEU A 73 0.92 10.69 -3.94
C LEU A 73 0.05 11.54 -4.88
N PHE A 74 -0.49 12.68 -4.42
CA PHE A 74 -1.31 13.58 -5.26
C PHE A 74 -0.52 14.33 -6.35
N LYS A 75 0.81 14.31 -6.29
CA LYS A 75 1.68 14.81 -7.36
C LYS A 75 1.89 13.76 -8.45
N THR A 76 2.02 12.49 -8.05
CA THR A 76 2.21 11.34 -8.94
C THR A 76 0.92 10.98 -9.68
N TRP A 77 -0.19 10.79 -8.96
CA TRP A 77 -1.51 10.53 -9.56
C TRP A 77 -2.39 11.78 -9.43
N LYS A 78 -2.43 12.58 -10.50
CA LYS A 78 -3.15 13.87 -10.51
C LYS A 78 -4.66 13.70 -10.52
N GLU A 79 -5.12 12.58 -11.06
CA GLU A 79 -6.52 12.18 -11.15
C GLU A 79 -7.16 11.95 -9.77
N LEU A 80 -6.37 11.60 -8.76
CA LEU A 80 -6.85 11.41 -7.38
C LEU A 80 -7.39 12.68 -6.74
N ARG A 81 -7.13 13.86 -7.33
CA ARG A 81 -7.74 15.13 -6.88
C ARG A 81 -9.25 15.17 -7.05
N GLY A 82 -9.80 14.31 -7.92
CA GLY A 82 -11.23 14.14 -8.12
C GLY A 82 -11.84 13.00 -7.29
N ALA A 83 -11.04 12.27 -6.51
CA ALA A 83 -11.54 11.12 -5.75
C ALA A 83 -12.57 11.56 -4.71
N GLU A 84 -13.66 10.79 -4.60
CA GLU A 84 -14.77 11.09 -3.69
C GLU A 84 -14.60 10.40 -2.33
N SER A 85 -13.65 9.46 -2.22
CA SER A 85 -13.39 8.70 -1.01
C SER A 85 -11.92 8.29 -0.87
N TRP A 86 -11.50 8.03 0.37
CA TRP A 86 -10.16 7.46 0.64
C TRP A 86 -10.02 6.03 0.15
N GLU A 87 -11.11 5.29 0.03
CA GLU A 87 -11.08 3.92 -0.52
C GLU A 87 -10.77 3.93 -2.02
N GLU A 88 -11.28 4.91 -2.77
CA GLU A 88 -10.91 5.11 -4.17
C GLU A 88 -9.41 5.40 -4.32
N VAL A 89 -8.89 6.28 -3.46
CA VAL A 89 -7.45 6.61 -3.40
C VAL A 89 -6.62 5.36 -3.04
N GLU A 90 -7.04 4.62 -2.02
CA GLU A 90 -6.41 3.36 -1.59
C GLU A 90 -6.31 2.36 -2.75
N LEU A 91 -7.45 2.05 -3.38
CA LEU A 91 -7.52 1.02 -4.42
C LEU A 91 -6.74 1.42 -5.67
N GLN A 92 -6.76 2.70 -6.04
CA GLN A 92 -6.05 3.18 -7.21
C GLN A 92 -4.53 3.16 -7.04
N VAL A 93 -4.03 3.51 -5.84
CA VAL A 93 -2.59 3.59 -5.58
C VAL A 93 -2.03 2.23 -5.16
N TRP A 94 -2.72 1.54 -4.26
CA TRP A 94 -2.21 0.36 -3.56
C TRP A 94 -2.95 -0.93 -3.90
N GLY A 95 -3.95 -0.90 -4.78
CA GLY A 95 -4.81 -2.04 -5.08
C GLY A 95 -4.06 -3.30 -5.53
N GLU A 96 -2.91 -3.16 -6.19
CA GLU A 96 -2.05 -4.30 -6.55
C GLU A 96 -1.58 -5.12 -5.34
N LEU A 97 -1.47 -4.50 -4.15
CA LEU A 97 -1.11 -5.22 -2.91
C LEU A 97 -2.18 -6.22 -2.49
N ASN A 98 -3.45 -6.00 -2.84
CA ASN A 98 -4.52 -6.93 -2.48
C ASN A 98 -4.43 -8.24 -3.27
N ASN A 99 -3.76 -8.23 -4.42
CA ASN A 99 -3.52 -9.42 -5.24
C ASN A 99 -2.25 -10.18 -4.81
N TYR A 100 -1.55 -9.71 -3.78
CA TYR A 100 -0.32 -10.30 -3.31
C TYR A 100 -0.60 -11.40 -2.28
N GLU A 101 -0.44 -12.66 -2.68
CA GLU A 101 -0.70 -13.83 -1.82
C GLU A 101 0.43 -14.13 -0.82
N GLY A 102 1.53 -13.37 -0.88
CA GLY A 102 2.72 -13.62 -0.07
C GLY A 102 3.50 -14.85 -0.52
N PHE A 103 4.41 -15.30 0.34
CA PHE A 103 5.09 -16.59 0.22
C PHE A 103 4.82 -17.39 1.50
N PRO A 104 4.55 -18.70 1.44
CA PRO A 104 4.32 -19.55 2.61
C PRO A 104 5.53 -19.63 3.54
#